data_AF-A0A484Z7U5-F1
#
_entry.id   AF-A0A484Z7U5-F1
#
_cell.length_a   1.000
_cell.length_b   1.000
_cell.length_c   1.000
_cell.angle_alpha   90.00
_cell.angle_beta   90.00
_cell.angle_gamma   90.00
#
_symmetry.space_group_name_H-M   'P 1'
#
loop_
_entity.id
_entity.type
_entity.pdbx_description
1 polymer ?
#
loop_
_entity_poly.entity_id
_entity_poly.type
_entity_poly.pdbx_seq_one_letter_code
_entity_poly.pdbx_strand_id
1 'polypeptide(L)' 'MLNRRLEKSPWLGGDHYSIADIACWPWVNTHVRHRIDLASYPAVNNWFERIRTRPATERAMQKIQQI' A
#
# COMPACT_ATOMS: atom_id res chain seq x y z
N MET A 1 10.28 4.54 8.47
CA MET A 1 10.59 5.50 7.37
C MET A 1 9.40 5.75 6.45
N LEU A 2 8.69 4.71 5.99
CA LEU A 2 7.52 4.84 5.10
C LEU A 2 6.42 5.77 5.63
N ASN A 3 6.00 5.63 6.90
CA ASN A 3 4.97 6.49 7.49
C ASN A 3 5.36 7.97 7.43
N ARG A 4 6.59 8.33 7.82
CA ARG A 4 7.10 9.71 7.73
C ARG A 4 7.13 10.27 6.30
N ARG A 5 7.34 9.41 5.29
CA ARG A 5 7.29 9.83 3.88
C ARG A 5 5.85 10.16 3.47
N LEU A 6 4.91 9.29 3.83
CA LEU A 6 3.49 9.41 3.49
C LEU A 6 2.75 10.46 4.33
N GLU A 7 3.28 10.84 5.48
CA GLU A 7 2.82 12.02 6.23
C GLU A 7 3.07 13.32 5.46
N LYS A 8 4.12 13.38 4.63
CA LYS A 8 4.49 14.57 3.87
C LYS A 8 3.87 14.62 2.47
N SER A 9 3.33 13.50 1.99
CA SER A 9 2.92 13.38 0.60
C SER A 9 1.95 12.23 0.41
N PRO A 10 0.93 12.38 -0.45
CA PRO A 10 -0.10 11.35 -0.61
C PRO A 10 0.46 10.04 -1.19
N TRP A 11 1.50 10.10 -2.02
CA TRP A 11 2.11 8.94 -2.67
C TRP A 11 3.62 8.90 -2.41
N LEU A 12 4.22 7.72 -2.59
CA LEU A 12 5.66 7.55 -2.38
C LEU A 12 6.49 8.41 -3.34
N GLY A 13 6.01 8.56 -4.58
CA GLY A 13 6.62 9.38 -5.62
C GLY A 13 6.36 10.88 -5.51
N GLY A 14 5.51 11.35 -4.58
CA GLY A 14 5.10 12.74 -4.50
C GLY A 14 3.59 12.91 -4.64
N ASP A 15 3.17 13.86 -5.46
CA ASP A 15 1.76 14.26 -5.55
C ASP A 15 0.90 13.28 -6.35
N HIS A 16 1.53 12.35 -7.09
CA HIS A 16 0.84 11.42 -7.97
C HIS A 16 1.25 9.96 -7.73
N TYR A 17 0.30 9.05 -7.99
CA TYR A 17 0.53 7.61 -7.98
C TYR A 17 1.62 7.24 -8.99
N SER A 18 2.59 6.45 -8.57
CA SER A 18 3.80 6.18 -9.34
C SER A 18 4.25 4.73 -9.28
N ILE A 19 5.30 4.40 -10.04
CA ILE A 19 5.93 3.08 -9.99
C ILE A 19 6.45 2.73 -8.59
N ALA A 20 6.82 3.73 -7.77
CA ALA A 20 7.25 3.49 -6.40
C ALA A 20 6.11 2.89 -5.55
N ASP A 21 4.89 3.37 -5.73
CA ASP A 21 3.72 2.85 -5.03
C ASP A 21 3.41 1.41 -5.45
N ILE A 22 3.45 1.14 -6.76
CA ILE A 22 3.24 -0.20 -7.33
C ILE A 22 4.29 -1.19 -6.80
N ALA A 23 5.56 -0.78 -6.75
CA ALA A 23 6.66 -1.64 -6.33
C ALA A 23 6.65 -1.92 -4.81
N CYS A 24 6.26 -0.94 -3.99
CA CYS A 24 6.29 -1.06 -2.53
C CYS A 24 5.02 -1.70 -1.95
N TRP A 25 3.85 -1.51 -2.56
CA TRP A 25 2.58 -1.97 -2.00
C TRP A 25 2.51 -3.48 -1.69
N PRO A 26 3.01 -4.39 -2.56
CA PRO A 26 2.97 -5.83 -2.28
C PRO A 26 3.72 -6.23 -1.00
N TRP A 27 4.82 -5.54 -0.67
CA TRP A 27 5.57 -5.76 0.56
C TRP A 27 4.80 -5.34 1.81
N VAL A 28 3.96 -4.32 1.71
CA VAL A 28 3.09 -3.88 2.82
C VAL A 28 1.84 -4.77 2.91
N ASN A 29 1.36 -5.33 1.79
CA ASN A 29 0.21 -6.23 1.78
C ASN A 29 0.42 -7.53 2.60
N THR A 30 1.67 -7.89 2.92
CA THR A 30 1.98 -9.01 3.82
C THR A 30 2.05 -8.62 5.30
N HIS A 31 1.66 -7.38 5.69
CA HIS A 31 1.79 -6.87 7.06
C HIS A 31 1.18 -7.80 8.13
N VAL A 32 0.05 -8.45 7.84
CA VAL A 32 -0.60 -9.41 8.74
C VAL A 32 0.32 -10.59 9.05
N ARG A 33 1.01 -11.12 8.03
CA ARG A 33 1.97 -12.24 8.21
C ARG A 33 3.16 -11.83 9.06
N HIS A 34 3.53 -10.55 9.02
CA HIS A 34 4.60 -9.98 9.84
C HIS A 34 4.13 -9.49 11.22
N ARG A 35 2.84 -9.70 11.58
CA ARG A 35 2.23 -9.24 12.83
C ARG A 35 2.36 -7.73 13.03
N ILE A 36 2.28 -6.97 11.94
CA ILE A 36 2.29 -5.51 11.95
C ILE A 36 0.84 -5.01 11.83
N ASP A 37 0.42 -4.25 12.83
CA ASP A 37 -0.85 -3.53 12.80
C ASP A 37 -0.69 -2.17 12.09
N LEU A 38 -1.32 -2.01 10.93
CA LEU A 38 -1.29 -0.76 10.18
C LEU A 38 -2.03 0.38 10.88
N ALA A 39 -2.91 0.11 11.86
CA ALA A 39 -3.54 1.16 12.65
C ALA A 39 -2.51 1.99 13.43
N SER A 40 -1.33 1.43 13.74
CA SER A 40 -0.21 2.16 14.35
C SER A 40 0.51 3.11 13.39
N TYR A 41 0.22 3.04 12.09
CA TYR A 41 0.86 3.81 11.02
C TYR A 41 -0.21 4.44 10.11
N PRO A 42 -0.94 5.49 10.57
CA PRO A 42 -2.14 5.98 9.90
C PRO A 42 -1.90 6.46 8.46
N ALA A 43 -0.74 7.06 8.16
CA ALA A 43 -0.40 7.50 6.81
C ALA A 43 -0.14 6.31 5.88
N VAL A 44 0.53 5.25 6.39
CA VAL A 44 0.69 3.99 5.64
C VAL A 44 -0.66 3.31 5.45
N ASN A 45 -1.51 3.26 6.47
CA ASN A 45 -2.82 2.63 6.39
C ASN A 45 -3.71 3.29 5.32
N ASN A 46 -3.79 4.62 5.32
CA ASN A 46 -4.53 5.36 4.29
C ASN A 46 -4.00 5.08 2.88
N TRP A 47 -2.67 5.15 2.69
CA TRP A 47 -2.04 4.84 1.41
C TRP A 47 -2.28 3.40 0.97
N PHE A 48 -2.22 2.45 1.90
CA PHE A 48 -2.45 1.04 1.65
C PHE A 48 -3.89 0.82 1.16
N GLU A 49 -4.89 1.36 1.88
CA GLU A 49 -6.30 1.23 1.54
C GLU A 49 -6.66 1.90 0.22
N ARG A 50 -6.08 3.07 -0.07
CA ARG A 50 -6.27 3.75 -1.36
C ARG A 50 -5.77 2.92 -2.53
N ILE A 51 -4.69 2.15 -2.37
CA ILE A 51 -4.17 1.29 -3.45
C ILE A 51 -4.97 -0.02 -3.51
N ARG A 52 -5.34 -0.59 -2.36
CA ARG A 52 -6.11 -1.83 -2.23
C ARG A 52 -7.44 -1.77 -2.97
N THR A 53 -8.12 -0.61 -2.90
CA THR A 53 -9.43 -0.36 -3.52
C THR A 53 -9.36 0.07 -5.00
N ARG A 54 -8.17 0.12 -5.60
CA ARG A 54 -8.06 0.43 -7.04
C ARG A 54 -8.54 -0.76 -7.86
N PRO A 55 -9.34 -0.56 -8.92
CA PRO A 55 -9.82 -1.67 -9.76
C PRO A 55 -8.70 -2.54 -10.35
N ALA A 56 -7.54 -1.96 -10.65
CA ALA A 56 -6.38 -2.71 -11.14
C ALA A 56 -5.78 -3.62 -10.06
N THR A 57 -5.69 -3.15 -8.81
CA THR A 57 -5.17 -3.90 -7.67
C THR A 57 -6.12 -5.03 -7.30
N GLU A 58 -7.43 -4.77 -7.25
CA GLU A 58 -8.44 -5.80 -6.96
C GLU A 58 -8.39 -6.94 -7.97
N ARG A 59 -8.31 -6.62 -9.27
CA ARG A 59 -8.12 -7.63 -10.34
C ARG A 59 -6.83 -8.43 -10.17
N ALA A 60 -5.73 -7.78 -9.77
CA ALA A 60 -4.47 -8.47 -9.52
C ALA A 60 -4.59 -9.44 -8.32
N MET A 61 -5.23 -9.00 -7.23
CA MET A 61 -5.44 -9.82 -6.04
C MET A 61 -6.36 -11.02 -6.30
N GLN A 62 -7.41 -10.86 -7.12
CA GLN A 62 -8.27 -11.96 -7.53
C GLN A 62 -7.47 -13.04 -8.28
N LYS A 63 -6.52 -12.66 -9.14
CA LYS A 63 -5.64 -13.61 -9.83
C LYS A 63 -4.69 -14.33 -8.89
N ILE A 64 -4.15 -13.64 -7.88
CA ILE A 64 -3.25 -14.25 -6.89
C ILE A 64 -3.97 -15.32 -6.06
N GLN A 65 -5.25 -15.14 -5.74
CA GLN A 65 -6.03 -16.12 -4.94
C GLN A 65 -6.35 -17.42 -5.70
N GLN A 66 -6.15 -17.45 -7.02
CA GLN A 66 -6.41 -18.63 -7.86
C GLN A 66 -5.18 -19.54 -8.02
N ILE A 67 -4.06 -19.16 -7.40
CA ILE A 67 -2.78 -19.89 -7.39
C ILE A 67 -2.56 -20.47 -6.01
#